data_AF-A0A268EDD2-F1
#
_entry.id   AF-A0A268EDD2-F1
#
_cell.length_a   1.000
_cell.length_b   1.000
_cell.length_c   1.000
_cell.angle_alpha   90.00
_cell.angle_beta   90.00
_cell.angle_gamma   90.00
#
_symmetry.space_group_name_H-M   'P 1'
#
loop_
_entity.id
_entity.type
_entity.pdbx_description
1 polymer ?
#
loop_
_entity_poly.entity_id
_entity_poly.type
_entity_poly.pdbx_seq_one_letter_code
_entity_poly.pdbx_strand_id
1 'polypeptide(L)'
;SLISESDNKYTLIYDELDDRFRNEEVYKHSIISLLKAADKINLELYDTSPNSKIIILLRTDIFALLNDPDLNKIKRCNGVTIDWGRKNNKDSPLFD
;
A
#
# COMPACT_ATOMS: atom_id res chain seq x y z
N SER A 1 -13.05 15.22 13.55
CA SER A 1 -11.93 14.43 14.12
C SER A 1 -10.73 15.37 14.24
N LEU A 2 -9.77 15.14 15.13
CA LEU A 2 -8.61 16.06 15.27
C LEU A 2 -7.87 16.32 13.95
N ILE A 3 -7.90 15.34 13.03
CA ILE A 3 -7.31 15.44 11.68
C ILE A 3 -8.10 16.39 10.77
N SER A 4 -9.44 16.42 10.87
CA SER A 4 -10.30 17.29 10.06
C SER A 4 -10.30 18.75 10.52
N GLU A 5 -9.81 19.03 11.72
CA GLU A 5 -9.81 20.38 12.32
C GLU A 5 -8.46 21.09 12.16
N SER A 6 -7.47 20.44 11.54
CA SER A 6 -6.14 21.02 11.32
C SER A 6 -5.85 21.19 9.83
N ASP A 7 -5.16 22.26 9.45
CA ASP A 7 -4.63 22.46 8.09
C ASP A 7 -3.39 21.60 7.79
N ASN A 8 -2.98 20.76 8.75
CA ASN A 8 -1.80 19.90 8.59
C ASN A 8 -2.10 18.73 7.66
N LYS A 9 -1.10 18.36 6.86
CA LYS A 9 -1.16 17.23 5.93
C LYS A 9 -0.54 16.01 6.58
N TYR A 10 -1.33 14.95 6.80
CA TYR A 10 -0.84 13.72 7.40
C TYR A 10 -0.74 12.62 6.35
N THR A 11 0.47 12.12 6.10
CA THR A 11 0.69 10.94 5.26
C THR A 11 1.25 9.82 6.12
N LEU A 12 0.52 8.71 6.17
CA LEU A 12 0.98 7.49 6.83
C LEU A 12 1.40 6.49 5.76
N ILE A 13 2.65 6.01 5.85
CA ILE A 13 3.21 5.02 4.94
C ILE A 13 3.48 3.75 5.73
N TYR A 14 2.85 2.65 5.32
CA TYR A 14 3.20 1.30 5.78
C TYR A 14 4.19 0.69 4.79
N ASP A 15 5.36 0.31 5.30
CA ASP A 15 6.43 -0.35 4.55
C ASP A 15 6.81 -1.69 5.19
N GLU A 16 7.62 -2.50 4.50
CA GLU A 16 8.16 -3.78 4.99
C GLU A 16 7.11 -4.81 5.44
N LEU A 17 5.93 -4.81 4.80
CA LEU A 17 4.87 -5.80 5.06
C LEU A 17 5.30 -7.25 4.71
N ASP A 18 6.40 -7.40 4.00
CA ASP A 18 6.97 -8.66 3.55
C ASP A 18 7.98 -9.32 4.52
N ASP A 19 8.57 -8.57 5.46
CA ASP A 19 9.65 -9.07 6.35
C ASP A 19 9.29 -10.37 7.08
N ARG A 20 8.01 -10.52 7.47
CA ARG A 20 7.50 -11.72 8.16
C ARG A 20 6.39 -12.43 7.41
N PHE A 21 6.23 -12.12 6.12
CA PHE A 21 5.16 -12.72 5.35
C PHE A 21 5.37 -14.22 5.22
N ARG A 22 4.35 -14.98 5.61
CA ARG A 22 4.24 -16.41 5.31
C ARG A 22 3.06 -16.59 4.38
N ASN A 23 3.18 -17.52 3.42
CA ASN A 23 2.10 -17.88 2.52
C ASN A 23 1.02 -18.72 3.23
N GLU A 24 0.51 -18.19 4.34
CA GLU A 24 -0.52 -18.75 5.20
C GLU A 24 -1.76 -17.84 5.13
N GLU A 25 -2.95 -18.42 5.22
CA GLU A 25 -4.22 -17.70 5.05
C GLU A 25 -4.38 -16.54 6.05
N VAL A 26 -3.85 -16.68 7.26
CA VAL A 26 -3.91 -15.61 8.29
C VAL A 26 -3.21 -14.35 7.80
N TYR A 27 -2.00 -14.46 7.26
CA TYR A 27 -1.24 -13.30 6.75
C TYR A 27 -1.92 -12.68 5.53
N LYS A 28 -2.43 -13.50 4.61
CA LYS A 28 -3.17 -13.02 3.44
C LYS A 28 -4.40 -12.23 3.87
N HIS A 29 -5.21 -12.78 4.78
CA HIS A 29 -6.38 -12.10 5.31
C HIS A 29 -6.00 -10.81 6.04
N SER A 30 -4.92 -10.78 6.83
CA SER A 30 -4.44 -9.57 7.48
C SER A 30 -4.07 -8.47 6.49
N ILE A 31 -3.35 -8.79 5.40
CA ILE A 31 -3.01 -7.83 4.36
C ILE A 31 -4.27 -7.34 3.63
N ILE A 32 -5.19 -8.25 3.29
CA ILE A 32 -6.47 -7.89 2.64
C ILE A 32 -7.27 -6.94 3.53
N SER A 33 -7.39 -7.24 4.83
CA SER A 33 -8.07 -6.38 5.79
C SER A 33 -7.41 -5.02 5.91
N LEU A 34 -6.08 -4.96 5.93
CA LEU A 34 -5.32 -3.70 5.96
C LEU A 34 -5.58 -2.86 4.70
N LEU A 35 -5.53 -3.47 3.51
CA LEU A 35 -5.81 -2.79 2.24
C LEU A 35 -7.24 -2.22 2.21
N LYS A 36 -8.24 -3.01 2.63
CA LYS A 36 -9.65 -2.56 2.69
C LYS A 36 -9.86 -1.45 3.72
N ALA A 37 -9.20 -1.53 4.88
CA ALA A 37 -9.27 -0.50 5.91
C ALA A 37 -8.65 0.82 5.43
N ALA A 38 -7.47 0.76 4.81
CA ALA A 38 -6.81 1.94 4.25
C ALA A 38 -7.62 2.57 3.10
N ASP A 39 -8.22 1.75 2.23
CA ASP A 39 -9.12 2.22 1.16
C ASP A 39 -10.33 2.98 1.74
N LYS A 40 -10.98 2.39 2.74
CA LYS A 40 -12.11 3.03 3.44
C LYS A 40 -11.71 4.34 4.11
N ILE A 41 -10.59 4.37 4.83
CA ILE A 41 -10.14 5.61 5.50
C ILE A 41 -9.77 6.67 4.45
N ASN A 42 -9.11 6.30 3.36
CA ASN A 42 -8.78 7.24 2.29
C ASN A 42 -10.03 7.84 1.63
N LEU A 43 -11.11 7.07 1.49
CA LEU A 43 -12.40 7.59 1.03
C LEU A 43 -13.00 8.60 2.02
N GLU A 44 -12.94 8.31 3.32
CA GLU A 44 -13.42 9.24 4.37
C GLU A 44 -12.56 10.52 4.43
N LEU A 45 -11.25 10.41 4.22
CA LEU A 45 -10.32 11.53 4.19
C LEU A 45 -10.50 12.39 2.93
N TYR A 46 -10.92 11.81 1.81
CA TYR A 46 -11.15 12.57 0.57
C TYR A 46 -12.14 13.74 0.79
N ASP A 47 -13.20 13.50 1.56
CA ASP A 47 -14.22 14.51 1.84
C ASP A 47 -13.85 15.45 2.99
N THR A 48 -13.04 14.99 3.95
CA THR A 48 -12.82 15.69 5.23
C THR A 48 -11.42 16.29 5.42
N SER A 49 -10.42 15.77 4.73
CA SER A 49 -9.02 16.21 4.77
C SER A 49 -8.29 15.70 3.51
N PRO A 50 -8.57 16.28 2.32
CA PRO A 50 -8.12 15.72 1.03
C PRO A 50 -6.59 15.69 0.85
N ASN A 51 -5.86 16.37 1.74
CA ASN A 51 -4.40 16.36 1.77
C ASN A 51 -3.80 15.27 2.67
N SER A 52 -4.64 14.47 3.34
CA SER A 52 -4.22 13.37 4.21
C SER A 52 -4.45 12.03 3.51
N LYS A 53 -3.50 11.10 3.65
CA LYS A 53 -3.57 9.79 2.97
C LYS A 53 -2.84 8.69 3.70
N ILE A 54 -3.37 7.47 3.58
CA ILE A 54 -2.69 6.23 3.93
C ILE A 54 -2.16 5.58 2.66
N ILE A 55 -0.87 5.27 2.65
CA ILE A 55 -0.17 4.59 1.57
C ILE A 55 0.37 3.28 2.11
N ILE A 56 0.17 2.19 1.37
CA ILE A 56 0.70 0.88 1.68
C ILE A 56 1.66 0.48 0.57
N LEU A 57 2.91 0.20 0.95
CA LEU A 57 3.91 -0.35 0.07
C LEU A 57 3.85 -1.88 0.19
N LEU A 58 3.53 -2.53 -0.92
CA LEU A 58 3.40 -3.97 -0.98
C LEU A 58 4.07 -4.51 -2.23
N ARG A 59 4.87 -5.56 -2.05
CA ARG A 59 5.52 -6.24 -3.16
C ARG A 59 4.49 -6.86 -4.11
N THR A 60 4.78 -6.79 -5.40
CA THR A 60 3.90 -7.28 -6.46
C THR A 60 3.72 -8.80 -6.43
N ASP A 61 4.73 -9.55 -5.99
CA ASP A 61 4.66 -11.01 -5.83
C ASP A 61 3.74 -11.41 -4.67
N ILE A 62 3.79 -10.73 -3.53
CA ILE A 62 2.88 -10.95 -2.41
C ILE A 62 1.45 -10.57 -2.79
N PHE A 63 1.25 -9.42 -3.45
CA PHE A 63 -0.08 -9.02 -3.92
C PHE A 63 -0.70 -10.07 -4.85
N ALA A 64 0.09 -10.73 -5.69
CA ALA A 64 -0.40 -11.78 -6.58
C ALA A 64 -0.86 -13.06 -5.86
N LEU A 65 -0.44 -13.27 -4.60
CA LEU A 65 -0.88 -14.39 -3.75
C LEU A 65 -2.21 -14.12 -3.04
N LEU A 66 -2.67 -12.87 -3.02
CA LEU A 66 -3.92 -12.48 -2.37
C LEU A 66 -5.10 -12.77 -3.29
N ASN A 67 -6.07 -13.54 -2.81
CA ASN A 67 -7.26 -13.91 -3.57
C ASN A 67 -8.50 -13.24 -2.98
N ASP A 68 -8.84 -12.04 -3.47
CA ASP A 68 -10.07 -11.35 -3.10
C ASP A 68 -10.58 -10.49 -4.28
N PRO A 69 -11.88 -10.59 -4.65
CA PRO A 69 -12.45 -9.87 -5.79
C PRO A 69 -12.27 -8.35 -5.74
N ASP A 70 -12.30 -7.76 -4.54
CA ASP A 70 -12.20 -6.31 -4.34
C ASP A 70 -10.79 -5.78 -4.61
N LEU A 71 -9.76 -6.62 -4.47
CA LEU A 71 -8.37 -6.23 -4.71
C LEU A 71 -8.14 -5.78 -6.14
N ASN A 72 -8.86 -6.36 -7.11
CA ASN A 72 -8.80 -5.92 -8.50
C ASN A 72 -9.31 -4.49 -8.67
N LYS A 73 -10.31 -4.09 -7.88
CA LYS A 73 -10.81 -2.71 -7.87
C LYS A 73 -9.80 -1.77 -7.19
N ILE A 74 -9.26 -2.16 -6.04
CA ILE A 74 -8.23 -1.38 -5.32
C ILE A 74 -7.02 -1.15 -6.21
N LYS A 75 -6.50 -2.20 -6.87
CA LYS A 75 -5.36 -2.11 -7.79
C LYS A 75 -5.61 -1.15 -8.95
N ARG A 76 -6.82 -1.15 -9.52
CA ARG A 76 -7.16 -0.28 -10.67
C ARG A 76 -7.41 1.17 -10.28
N CYS A 77 -8.08 1.40 -9.14
CA CYS A 77 -8.52 2.74 -8.75
C CYS A 77 -7.49 3.47 -7.90
N ASN A 78 -6.86 2.76 -6.95
CA ASN A 78 -6.05 3.34 -5.89
C ASN A 78 -4.63 2.75 -5.82
N GLY A 79 -4.24 1.95 -6.82
CA GLY A 79 -2.93 1.32 -6.91
C GLY A 79 -1.99 2.02 -7.89
N VAL A 80 -0.71 2.07 -7.53
CA VAL A 80 0.39 2.42 -8.44
C VAL A 80 1.39 1.26 -8.41
N THR A 81 1.71 0.71 -9.58
CA THR A 81 2.74 -0.34 -9.69
C THR A 81 4.07 0.31 -10.09
N ILE A 82 5.08 0.12 -9.25
CA ILE A 82 6.44 0.59 -9.51
C ILE A 82 7.22 -0.56 -10.16
N ASP A 83 7.71 -0.37 -11.38
CA ASP A 83 8.66 -1.27 -12.04
C ASP A 83 10.04 -0.60 -12.00
N TRP A 84 10.96 -1.20 -11.23
CA TRP A 84 12.34 -0.71 -11.09
C TRP A 84 13.21 -1.01 -12.32
N GLY A 85 12.66 -1.70 -13.33
CA GLY A 85 13.37 -2.11 -14.53
C GLY A 85 14.26 -3.33 -14.30
N ARG A 86 14.74 -3.89 -15.40
CA ARG A 86 15.60 -5.11 -15.41
C ARG A 86 17.09 -4.81 -15.57
N LYS A 87 17.48 -3.53 -15.63
CA LYS A 87 18.87 -3.15 -15.91
C LYS A 87 19.68 -3.25 -14.61
N ASN A 88 20.38 -4.36 -14.45
CA ASN A 88 21.62 -4.40 -13.68
C ASN A 88 22.66 -3.54 -14.42
N ASN A 89 22.55 -2.22 -14.30
CA ASN A 89 23.68 -1.37 -14.66
C ASN A 89 24.77 -1.66 -13.64
N LYS A 90 25.95 -2.07 -14.12
CA LYS A 90 27.16 -2.26 -13.30
C LYS A 90 27.64 -0.97 -12.62
N ASP A 91 26.98 0.15 -12.89
CA ASP A 91 27.21 1.47 -12.30
C ASP A 91 26.26 1.79 -11.14
N SER A 92 25.49 0.82 -10.64
CA SER A 92 24.69 1.00 -9.43
C SER A 92 25.63 1.08 -8.22
N PRO A 93 25.53 2.13 -7.37
CA PRO A 93 26.38 2.30 -6.18
C PRO A 93 26.11 1.26 -5.08
N LEU A 94 25.18 0.32 -5.31
CA LEU A 94 24.95 -0.84 -4.44
C LEU A 94 25.85 -2.03 -4.78
N PHE A 95 26.61 -1.95 -5.87
CA PHE A 95 27.65 -2.90 -6.22
C PHE A 95 29.00 -2.18 -6.19
N ASP A 96 29.65 -2.21 -5.03
CA ASP A 96 31.11 -2.09 -4.90
C ASP A 96 31.77 -3.46 -5.18
#